data_AF-A0A846F3T2-F1
#
_entry.id   AF-A0A846F3T2-F1
#
_cell.length_a   1.000
_cell.length_b   1.000
_cell.length_c   1.000
_cell.angle_alpha   90.00
_cell.angle_beta   90.00
_cell.angle_gamma   90.00
#
_symmetry.space_group_name_H-M   'P 1'
#
loop_
_entity.id
_entity.type
_entity.pdbx_description
1 polymer ?
#
loop_
_entity_poly.entity_id
_entity_poly.type
_entity_poly.pdbx_seq_one_letter_code
_entity_poly.pdbx_strand_id
1 'polypeptide(L)'
;MKKTNKPTSEIAKEILENDNREREAIAILLDKHIGKDDRLLVQKTMMGKTEAYIGSVTLEWLDSRVRFASQLPLFRQKFDVETDNIIRDAETIDEIQQRPLDWSRQAPLTLYLATRKAHKFPAVLVVISPSWVDNPKAEEWNKNGKANKSATDFLPLDSEGKVGLLDLRLEVAVFALDGQHRLMGIQGLMELTKTGRLPRYNKQKKPVGAAINIDDLAETHNIELPELQKLAYEQIGIEFIPAVVKGESRAQARRRVRSVFAHVNLTAVKLSKGQLALLNEDDGFAIVARKVAIYHPLLKEKDNRNPRVNWDSATVATKSTVLTTLQAIQEMSERYLKPRYPHWKPSDKGLIPMRPEEEELEEGLEEFMLFWNYLSNLPSYSRLENGAETPELRRFSFEIKPGEGHVLFRPVGQIAFSEALGILIYKKGFFLEEVFQKLNKYDVDGGLSGIESPDSIWYGVLYDFNRKRMSVAGRDLAMRLFIYILGGVSDKMERAEIRRELAEARRVGDNQAVDFQGKFVELKKVGLPKILS
;
A
#
# COMPACT_ATOMS: atom_id res chain seq x y z
N MET A 1 28.16 27.54 69.50
CA MET A 1 27.90 26.81 68.23
C MET A 1 26.66 27.41 67.56
N LYS A 2 26.83 28.29 66.57
CA LYS A 2 25.70 28.81 65.78
C LYS A 2 25.43 27.84 64.63
N LYS A 3 24.29 27.14 64.66
CA LYS A 3 23.75 26.43 63.50
C LYS A 3 23.26 27.47 62.50
N THR A 4 24.00 27.67 61.43
CA THR A 4 23.58 28.47 60.28
C THR A 4 22.54 27.69 59.49
N ASN A 5 21.28 28.14 59.51
CA ASN A 5 20.25 27.67 58.59
C ASN A 5 20.62 28.15 57.18
N LYS A 6 21.06 27.22 56.31
CA LYS A 6 21.19 27.50 54.87
C LYS A 6 19.80 27.91 54.32
N PRO A 7 19.68 29.03 53.60
CA PRO A 7 18.42 29.44 52.99
C PRO A 7 17.95 28.38 51.97
N THR A 8 16.65 28.12 51.93
CA THR A 8 16.01 27.05 51.13
C THR A 8 16.41 27.05 49.65
N SER A 9 16.80 28.21 49.09
CA SER A 9 17.31 28.34 47.73
C SER A 9 18.70 27.73 47.53
N GLU A 10 19.57 27.77 48.53
CA GLU A 10 20.90 27.13 48.48
C GLU A 10 20.76 25.61 48.56
N ILE A 11 19.84 25.11 49.39
CA ILE A 11 19.54 23.67 49.49
C ILE A 11 18.96 23.17 48.15
N ALA A 12 18.02 23.91 47.54
CA ALA A 12 17.47 23.55 46.24
C ALA A 12 18.53 23.54 45.13
N LYS A 13 19.46 24.50 45.15
CA LYS A 13 20.58 24.55 44.20
C LYS A 13 21.56 23.39 44.40
N GLU A 14 21.88 23.04 45.64
CA GLU A 14 22.74 21.91 46.00
C GLU A 14 22.13 20.56 45.61
N ILE A 15 20.80 20.41 45.77
CA ILE A 15 20.05 19.24 45.27
C ILE A 15 20.14 19.16 43.74
N LEU A 16 19.90 20.26 43.02
CA LEU A 16 19.96 20.29 41.56
C LEU A 16 21.38 19.98 41.02
N GLU A 17 22.41 20.51 41.67
CA GLU A 17 23.81 20.23 41.32
C GLU A 17 24.17 18.75 41.56
N ASN A 18 23.69 18.15 42.64
CA ASN A 18 23.89 16.72 42.90
C ASN A 18 23.13 15.85 41.89
N ASP A 19 21.86 16.16 41.60
CA ASP A 19 21.07 15.48 40.55
C ASP A 19 21.78 15.51 39.19
N ASN A 20 22.36 16.66 38.82
CA ASN A 20 23.12 16.80 37.58
C ASN A 20 24.38 15.92 37.58
N ARG A 21 25.14 15.89 38.69
CA ARG A 21 26.31 15.02 38.83
C ARG A 21 25.96 13.53 38.77
N GLU A 22 24.84 13.12 39.38
CA GLU A 22 24.37 11.74 39.32
C GLU A 22 23.98 11.35 37.89
N ARG A 23 23.28 12.23 37.16
CA ARG A 23 22.96 12.01 35.74
C ARG A 23 24.20 11.93 34.85
N GLU A 24 25.17 12.82 35.06
CA GLU A 24 26.45 12.79 34.35
C GLU A 24 27.23 11.50 34.63
N ALA A 25 27.25 11.04 35.89
CA ALA A 25 27.88 9.79 36.27
C ALA A 25 27.21 8.59 35.57
N ILE A 26 25.87 8.55 35.51
CA ILE A 26 25.13 7.52 34.77
C ILE A 26 25.48 7.55 33.28
N ALA A 27 25.49 8.73 32.65
CA ALA A 27 25.84 8.87 31.23
C ALA A 27 27.26 8.35 30.94
N ILE A 28 28.25 8.77 31.72
CA ILE A 28 29.65 8.32 31.58
C ILE A 28 29.76 6.80 31.76
N LEU A 29 29.02 6.21 32.71
CA LEU A 29 29.02 4.78 32.93
C LEU A 29 28.35 4.03 31.78
N LEU A 30 27.24 4.53 31.25
CA LEU A 30 26.57 3.95 30.10
C LEU A 30 27.45 4.03 28.84
N ASP A 31 28.09 5.16 28.56
CA ASP A 31 29.00 5.33 27.42
C ASP A 31 30.20 4.37 27.45
N LYS A 32 30.61 3.92 28.64
CA LYS A 32 31.66 2.90 28.79
C LYS A 32 31.22 1.51 28.32
N HIS A 33 29.92 1.23 28.33
CA HIS A 33 29.33 -0.10 28.12
C HIS A 33 28.46 -0.23 26.87
N ILE A 34 27.80 0.84 26.44
CA ILE A 34 26.96 0.86 25.24
C ILE A 34 27.85 0.87 23.99
N GLY A 35 27.52 0.04 22.99
CA GLY A 35 28.17 0.04 21.68
C GLY A 35 29.55 -0.64 21.63
N LYS A 36 30.04 -1.20 22.76
CA LYS A 36 31.23 -2.06 22.77
C LYS A 36 30.83 -3.53 22.62
N ASP A 37 31.66 -4.28 21.89
CA ASP A 37 31.60 -5.74 21.81
C ASP A 37 30.22 -6.32 21.45
N ASP A 38 29.45 -5.65 20.57
CA ASP A 38 28.08 -6.02 20.19
C ASP A 38 27.10 -6.17 21.37
N ARG A 39 27.29 -5.40 22.43
CA ARG A 39 26.32 -5.31 23.52
C ARG A 39 25.31 -4.21 23.23
N LEU A 40 24.04 -4.59 23.19
CA LEU A 40 22.95 -3.67 22.96
C LEU A 40 22.25 -3.34 24.27
N LEU A 41 22.03 -2.04 24.52
CA LEU A 41 21.12 -1.61 25.57
C LEU A 41 19.69 -1.98 25.16
N VAL A 42 19.02 -2.75 26.00
CA VAL A 42 17.67 -3.23 25.76
C VAL A 42 16.79 -3.11 27.00
N GLN A 43 15.49 -3.02 26.77
CA GLN A 43 14.47 -3.26 27.76
C GLN A 43 13.99 -4.70 27.67
N LYS A 44 14.06 -5.43 28.77
CA LYS A 44 13.47 -6.77 28.90
C LYS A 44 11.95 -6.64 29.05
N THR A 45 11.20 -7.38 28.25
CA THR A 45 9.74 -7.42 28.27
C THR A 45 9.23 -8.84 28.45
N MET A 46 8.01 -8.95 28.98
CA MET A 46 7.31 -10.21 29.18
C MET A 46 5.86 -10.04 28.72
N MET A 47 5.49 -10.71 27.63
CA MET A 47 4.12 -10.74 27.13
C MET A 47 3.57 -12.17 27.21
N GLY A 48 2.65 -12.40 28.16
CA GLY A 48 2.21 -13.76 28.49
C GLY A 48 3.35 -14.60 29.04
N LYS A 49 3.77 -15.64 28.29
CA LYS A 49 4.93 -16.49 28.62
C LYS A 49 6.14 -16.23 27.72
N THR A 50 6.07 -15.21 26.87
CA THR A 50 7.13 -14.89 25.90
C THR A 50 7.98 -13.76 26.46
N GLU A 51 9.21 -14.10 26.81
CA GLU A 51 10.27 -13.14 27.12
C GLU A 51 10.83 -12.56 25.82
N ALA A 52 11.01 -11.25 25.79
CA ALA A 52 11.62 -10.53 24.68
C ALA A 52 12.51 -9.37 25.17
N TYR A 53 13.30 -8.82 24.26
CA TYR A 53 14.22 -7.71 24.54
C TYR A 53 14.09 -6.67 23.44
N ILE A 54 13.76 -5.44 23.79
CA ILE A 54 13.50 -4.36 22.83
C ILE A 54 14.64 -3.34 22.90
N GLY A 55 15.19 -2.97 21.75
CA GLY A 55 16.22 -1.94 21.64
C GLY A 55 16.22 -1.27 20.26
N SER A 56 17.30 -0.58 19.95
CA SER A 56 17.55 0.00 18.62
C SER A 56 18.94 -0.37 18.11
N VAL A 57 19.08 -0.46 16.79
CA VAL A 57 20.34 -0.75 16.09
C VAL A 57 20.45 0.13 14.86
N THR A 58 21.67 0.36 14.37
CA THR A 58 21.87 1.06 13.10
C THR A 58 21.42 0.20 11.92
N LEU A 59 21.08 0.82 10.79
CA LEU A 59 20.75 0.08 9.56
C LEU A 59 21.93 -0.78 9.09
N GLU A 60 23.16 -0.28 9.22
CA GLU A 60 24.40 -1.03 8.94
C GLU A 60 24.58 -2.25 9.86
N TRP A 61 24.28 -2.10 11.15
CA TRP A 61 24.32 -3.24 12.08
C TRP A 61 23.27 -4.29 11.69
N LEU A 62 22.06 -3.86 11.30
CA LEU A 62 21.01 -4.76 10.88
C LEU A 62 21.41 -5.56 9.61
N ASP A 63 21.96 -4.88 8.60
CA ASP A 63 22.50 -5.49 7.37
C ASP A 63 23.56 -6.55 7.66
N SER A 64 24.53 -6.22 8.51
CA SER A 64 25.68 -7.08 8.80
C SER A 64 25.38 -8.24 9.76
N ARG A 65 24.37 -8.11 10.63
CA ARG A 65 24.15 -9.07 11.74
C ARG A 65 22.90 -9.91 11.60
N VAL A 66 21.88 -9.45 10.88
CA VAL A 66 20.58 -10.13 10.80
C VAL A 66 20.45 -10.89 9.49
N ARG A 67 20.09 -12.18 9.60
CA ARG A 67 19.85 -13.09 8.47
C ARG A 67 18.36 -13.32 8.26
N PHE A 68 17.98 -13.87 7.12
CA PHE A 68 16.58 -14.22 6.84
C PHE A 68 16.10 -15.43 7.66
N ALA A 69 14.80 -15.50 7.97
CA ALA A 69 14.22 -16.62 8.73
C ALA A 69 14.41 -17.98 8.06
N SER A 70 14.58 -18.02 6.74
CA SER A 70 14.85 -19.25 5.98
C SER A 70 16.16 -19.90 6.38
N GLN A 71 17.12 -19.12 6.87
CA GLN A 71 18.43 -19.59 7.31
C GLN A 71 18.46 -20.03 8.79
N LEU A 72 17.38 -19.79 9.55
CA LEU A 72 17.28 -20.15 10.96
C LEU A 72 17.29 -21.69 11.11
N PRO A 73 18.29 -22.31 11.79
CA PRO A 73 18.41 -23.76 11.73
C PRO A 73 17.38 -24.51 12.59
N LEU A 74 16.71 -23.82 13.51
CA LEU A 74 15.47 -24.32 14.12
C LEU A 74 14.42 -24.73 13.08
N PHE A 75 14.43 -24.13 11.89
CA PHE A 75 13.51 -24.40 10.79
C PHE A 75 14.14 -25.21 9.64
N ARG A 76 15.36 -25.74 9.80
CA ARG A 76 16.12 -26.41 8.71
C ARG A 76 15.24 -27.33 7.87
N GLN A 77 15.03 -26.88 6.63
CA GLN A 77 14.48 -27.56 5.46
C GLN A 77 15.44 -27.32 4.29
N LYS A 78 15.22 -27.99 3.15
CA LYS A 78 15.95 -27.71 1.91
C LYS A 78 15.70 -26.24 1.50
N PHE A 79 16.75 -25.42 1.43
CA PHE A 79 16.68 -24.02 1.02
C PHE A 79 17.44 -23.81 -0.28
N ASP A 80 16.99 -22.83 -1.07
CA ASP A 80 17.65 -22.38 -2.28
C ASP A 80 18.63 -21.26 -1.92
N VAL A 81 19.93 -21.52 -2.14
CA VAL A 81 21.03 -20.60 -1.83
C VAL A 81 20.98 -19.33 -2.69
N GLU A 82 20.44 -19.41 -3.90
CA GLU A 82 20.35 -18.25 -4.79
C GLU A 82 19.25 -17.30 -4.31
N THR A 83 18.07 -17.85 -3.99
CA THR A 83 16.86 -17.04 -3.73
C THR A 83 16.55 -16.78 -2.25
N ASP A 84 17.31 -17.35 -1.31
CA ASP A 84 17.05 -17.34 0.14
C ASP A 84 15.65 -17.86 0.53
N ASN A 85 15.01 -18.63 -0.35
CA ASN A 85 13.67 -19.19 -0.15
C ASN A 85 13.71 -20.70 0.16
N ILE A 86 12.63 -21.19 0.76
CA ILE A 86 12.42 -22.62 1.03
C ILE A 86 12.04 -23.35 -0.27
N ILE A 87 12.68 -24.51 -0.53
CA ILE A 87 12.33 -25.43 -1.63
C ILE A 87 11.04 -26.18 -1.26
N ARG A 88 10.04 -26.16 -2.15
CA ARG A 88 8.73 -26.77 -1.91
C ARG A 88 8.68 -28.20 -2.48
N ASP A 89 8.62 -29.20 -1.61
CA ASP A 89 8.46 -30.62 -1.91
C ASP A 89 7.46 -31.30 -0.95
N ALA A 90 7.09 -32.56 -1.21
CA ALA A 90 6.09 -33.28 -0.42
C ALA A 90 6.45 -33.40 1.08
N GLU A 91 7.74 -33.26 1.43
CA GLU A 91 8.26 -33.32 2.81
C GLU A 91 8.18 -31.97 3.53
N THR A 92 8.11 -30.86 2.80
CA THR A 92 8.11 -29.49 3.35
C THR A 92 6.70 -28.87 3.46
N ILE A 93 5.70 -29.41 2.76
CA ILE A 93 4.32 -28.85 2.70
C ILE A 93 3.64 -28.69 4.07
N ASP A 94 3.71 -29.68 4.95
CA ASP A 94 3.08 -29.62 6.29
C ASP A 94 3.82 -28.64 7.24
N GLU A 95 4.98 -28.15 6.82
CA GLU A 95 5.88 -27.35 7.63
C GLU A 95 6.14 -25.93 7.08
N ILE A 96 5.68 -25.63 5.86
CA ILE A 96 5.78 -24.31 5.22
C ILE A 96 4.73 -23.37 5.81
N GLN A 97 5.13 -22.57 6.79
CA GLN A 97 4.36 -21.42 7.25
C GLN A 97 5.09 -20.09 7.02
N GLN A 98 6.29 -20.09 6.42
CA GLN A 98 7.00 -18.85 6.12
C GLN A 98 6.44 -18.18 4.86
N ARG A 99 6.24 -16.86 4.94
CA ARG A 99 5.95 -16.05 3.76
C ARG A 99 7.21 -15.99 2.89
N PRO A 100 7.19 -16.44 1.63
CA PRO A 100 8.36 -16.38 0.77
C PRO A 100 8.82 -14.93 0.60
N LEU A 101 10.14 -14.77 0.53
CA LEU A 101 10.76 -13.49 0.16
C LEU A 101 10.31 -13.13 -1.25
N ASP A 102 9.89 -11.88 -1.40
CA ASP A 102 9.47 -11.31 -2.68
C ASP A 102 10.50 -10.26 -3.06
N TRP A 103 11.51 -10.69 -3.81
CA TRP A 103 12.65 -9.85 -4.21
C TRP A 103 12.25 -8.66 -5.08
N SER A 104 11.07 -8.68 -5.70
CA SER A 104 10.53 -7.51 -6.41
C SER A 104 10.24 -6.32 -5.50
N ARG A 105 10.21 -6.53 -4.17
CA ARG A 105 10.02 -5.48 -3.18
C ARG A 105 11.32 -4.80 -2.75
N GLN A 106 12.50 -5.32 -3.08
CA GLN A 106 13.78 -4.77 -2.62
C GLN A 106 13.96 -3.33 -3.11
N ALA A 107 13.96 -3.13 -4.43
CA ALA A 107 14.16 -1.81 -5.02
C ALA A 107 13.15 -0.76 -4.53
N PRO A 108 11.83 -1.03 -4.47
CA PRO A 108 10.89 -0.06 -3.92
C PRO A 108 11.12 0.31 -2.45
N LEU A 109 11.55 -0.63 -1.62
CA LEU A 109 11.84 -0.38 -0.20
C LEU A 109 13.16 0.37 -0.01
N THR A 110 14.16 0.08 -0.83
CA THR A 110 15.42 0.82 -0.85
C THR A 110 15.18 2.27 -1.28
N LEU A 111 14.45 2.47 -2.38
CA LEU A 111 14.09 3.80 -2.86
C LEU A 111 13.25 4.58 -1.85
N TYR A 112 12.35 3.91 -1.13
CA TYR A 112 11.61 4.54 -0.02
C TYR A 112 12.56 5.10 1.06
N LEU A 113 13.55 4.33 1.51
CA LEU A 113 14.52 4.82 2.49
C LEU A 113 15.37 5.96 1.91
N ALA A 114 15.86 5.79 0.68
CA ALA A 114 16.79 6.75 0.08
C ALA A 114 16.14 8.10 -0.24
N THR A 115 14.87 8.12 -0.68
CA THR A 115 14.26 9.33 -1.27
C THR A 115 13.29 10.07 -0.37
N ARG A 116 12.79 9.42 0.70
CA ARG A 116 11.74 10.01 1.55
C ARG A 116 12.36 10.67 2.77
N LYS A 117 12.11 11.96 2.96
CA LYS A 117 12.56 12.70 4.15
C LYS A 117 11.98 12.15 5.46
N ALA A 118 10.75 11.66 5.43
CA ALA A 118 10.04 11.11 6.60
C ALA A 118 9.93 9.57 6.55
N HIS A 119 10.96 8.87 6.08
CA HIS A 119 10.93 7.41 6.07
C HIS A 119 10.93 6.84 7.49
N LYS A 120 10.14 5.79 7.73
CA LYS A 120 10.13 5.06 9.00
C LYS A 120 9.67 3.63 8.80
N PHE A 121 10.58 2.69 9.01
CA PHE A 121 10.18 1.30 9.18
C PHE A 121 9.73 1.03 10.62
N PRO A 122 8.66 0.22 10.81
CA PRO A 122 8.35 -0.35 12.12
C PRO A 122 9.49 -1.26 12.59
N ALA A 123 9.46 -1.66 13.86
CA ALA A 123 10.48 -2.53 14.43
C ALA A 123 10.52 -3.91 13.76
N VAL A 124 11.71 -4.52 13.73
CA VAL A 124 11.95 -5.87 13.21
C VAL A 124 11.91 -6.86 14.37
N LEU A 125 11.16 -7.96 14.24
CA LEU A 125 11.16 -9.04 15.22
C LEU A 125 12.18 -10.09 14.80
N VAL A 126 13.16 -10.36 15.66
CA VAL A 126 14.27 -11.26 15.39
C VAL A 126 14.39 -12.37 16.44
N VAL A 127 14.96 -13.50 16.03
CA VAL A 127 15.31 -14.62 16.90
C VAL A 127 16.81 -14.65 17.12
N ILE A 128 17.21 -14.73 18.40
CA ILE A 128 18.59 -14.98 18.82
C ILE A 128 18.81 -16.48 18.93
N SER A 129 19.76 -17.01 18.15
CA SER A 129 20.07 -18.44 18.09
C SER A 129 21.58 -18.68 18.13
N PRO A 130 22.18 -18.88 19.32
CA PRO A 130 23.56 -19.32 19.46
C PRO A 130 23.79 -20.70 18.84
N SER A 131 25.05 -21.00 18.51
CA SER A 131 25.46 -22.25 17.86
C SER A 131 25.04 -23.54 18.60
N TRP A 132 25.00 -23.50 19.95
CA TRP A 132 24.63 -24.66 20.78
C TRP A 132 23.16 -25.09 20.60
N VAL A 133 22.27 -24.19 20.19
CA VAL A 133 20.83 -24.47 20.05
C VAL A 133 20.57 -25.61 19.06
N ASP A 134 21.41 -25.70 18.02
CA ASP A 134 21.29 -26.72 16.98
C ASP A 134 22.27 -27.87 17.15
N ASN A 135 23.05 -27.90 18.24
CA ASN A 135 23.90 -29.01 18.62
C ASN A 135 23.25 -29.79 19.78
N PRO A 136 22.57 -30.93 19.52
CA PRO A 136 21.93 -31.72 20.57
C PRO A 136 22.89 -32.29 21.61
N LYS A 137 24.20 -32.29 21.32
CA LYS A 137 25.26 -32.76 22.22
C LYS A 137 25.90 -31.63 23.03
N ALA A 138 25.44 -30.39 22.87
CA ALA A 138 25.97 -29.26 23.63
C ALA A 138 25.61 -29.40 25.12
N GLU A 139 26.49 -28.93 26.01
CA GLU A 139 26.35 -29.02 27.47
C GLU A 139 25.12 -28.25 28.00
N GLU A 140 24.66 -27.29 27.21
CA GLU A 140 23.43 -26.56 27.42
C GLU A 140 22.18 -27.43 27.40
N TRP A 141 22.23 -28.61 26.79
CA TRP A 141 21.14 -29.58 26.82
C TRP A 141 21.36 -30.58 27.94
N ASN A 142 20.39 -30.72 28.85
CA ASN A 142 20.45 -31.76 29.87
C ASN A 142 20.16 -33.15 29.29
N LYS A 143 20.35 -34.17 30.13
CA LYS A 143 20.11 -35.59 29.80
C LYS A 143 18.69 -35.89 29.28
N ASN A 144 17.72 -35.02 29.58
CA ASN A 144 16.33 -35.14 29.13
C ASN A 144 16.03 -34.33 27.85
N GLY A 145 17.07 -33.76 27.19
CA GLY A 145 16.91 -32.95 25.99
C GLY A 145 16.25 -31.59 26.22
N LYS A 146 16.35 -31.04 27.43
CA LYS A 146 15.84 -29.69 27.79
C LYS A 146 17.00 -28.73 28.04
N ALA A 147 16.80 -27.47 27.70
CA ALA A 147 17.84 -26.45 27.86
C ALA A 147 18.07 -26.06 29.33
N ASN A 148 19.33 -25.97 29.73
CA ASN A 148 19.77 -25.55 31.07
C ASN A 148 19.80 -24.02 31.21
N LYS A 149 19.94 -23.30 30.09
CA LYS A 149 19.90 -21.83 30.00
C LYS A 149 19.07 -21.38 28.79
N SER A 150 18.68 -20.12 28.76
CA SER A 150 18.07 -19.50 27.57
C SER A 150 19.14 -19.21 26.50
N ALA A 151 18.69 -19.03 25.27
CA ALA A 151 19.52 -18.65 24.11
C ALA A 151 20.02 -17.20 24.17
N THR A 152 19.62 -16.44 25.19
CA THR A 152 20.00 -15.05 25.42
C THR A 152 20.93 -14.92 26.63
N ASP A 153 21.87 -13.99 26.54
CA ASP A 153 22.74 -13.58 27.64
C ASP A 153 22.46 -12.10 27.94
N PHE A 154 21.82 -11.83 29.08
CA PHE A 154 21.31 -10.53 29.46
C PHE A 154 21.90 -10.11 30.81
N LEU A 155 22.59 -8.99 30.82
CA LEU A 155 23.16 -8.38 32.01
C LEU A 155 22.26 -7.22 32.49
N PRO A 156 21.53 -7.37 33.60
CA PRO A 156 20.71 -6.29 34.14
C PRO A 156 21.57 -5.11 34.62
N LEU A 157 21.09 -3.89 34.37
CA LEU A 157 21.68 -2.64 34.84
C LEU A 157 20.83 -1.98 35.92
N ASP A 158 19.59 -2.42 36.12
CA ASP A 158 18.70 -1.99 37.18
C ASP A 158 18.42 -3.11 38.19
N SER A 159 17.98 -2.73 39.39
CA SER A 159 17.67 -3.67 40.47
C SER A 159 16.48 -4.59 40.17
N GLU A 160 15.59 -4.19 39.26
CA GLU A 160 14.42 -4.99 38.85
C GLU A 160 14.69 -5.85 37.62
N GLY A 161 15.88 -5.73 37.00
CA GLY A 161 16.29 -6.46 35.81
C GLY A 161 15.42 -6.18 34.56
N LYS A 162 14.84 -4.99 34.48
CA LYS A 162 14.02 -4.52 33.34
C LYS A 162 14.86 -3.90 32.24
N VAL A 163 16.00 -3.30 32.55
CA VAL A 163 16.88 -2.61 31.60
C VAL A 163 18.27 -3.19 31.73
N GLY A 164 18.91 -3.51 30.61
CA GLY A 164 20.22 -4.12 30.66
C GLY A 164 20.90 -4.22 29.31
N LEU A 165 22.02 -4.94 29.29
CA LEU A 165 22.81 -5.20 28.09
C LEU A 165 22.52 -6.61 27.60
N LEU A 166 22.09 -6.73 26.34
CA LEU A 166 21.97 -7.99 25.63
C LEU A 166 23.27 -8.26 24.90
N ASP A 167 23.90 -9.40 25.20
CA ASP A 167 25.16 -9.80 24.59
C ASP A 167 24.91 -10.49 23.25
N LEU A 168 25.35 -9.85 22.16
CA LEU A 168 25.20 -10.35 20.79
C LEU A 168 26.57 -10.54 20.13
N ARG A 169 27.62 -10.91 20.87
CA ARG A 169 28.95 -11.21 20.28
C ARG A 169 28.87 -12.27 19.17
N LEU A 170 29.87 -12.26 18.27
CA LEU A 170 29.90 -12.90 16.93
C LEU A 170 29.43 -14.37 16.83
N GLU A 171 29.41 -15.14 17.91
CA GLU A 171 28.95 -16.53 17.93
C GLU A 171 27.40 -16.67 17.97
N VAL A 172 26.70 -15.55 18.14
CA VAL A 172 25.25 -15.48 18.25
C VAL A 172 24.63 -15.08 16.91
N ALA A 173 23.97 -16.03 16.25
CA ALA A 173 23.26 -15.76 15.01
C ALA A 173 21.89 -15.14 15.27
N VAL A 174 21.53 -14.11 14.49
CA VAL A 174 20.26 -13.38 14.60
C VAL A 174 19.48 -13.51 13.31
N PHE A 175 18.18 -13.84 13.40
CA PHE A 175 17.33 -14.10 12.24
C PHE A 175 16.03 -13.30 12.29
N ALA A 176 15.70 -12.57 11.22
CA ALA A 176 14.46 -11.82 11.12
C ALA A 176 13.26 -12.74 10.92
N LEU A 177 12.39 -12.84 11.93
CA LEU A 177 11.11 -13.54 11.81
C LEU A 177 10.11 -12.66 11.05
N ASP A 178 9.78 -11.49 11.60
CA ASP A 178 8.95 -10.50 10.93
C ASP A 178 9.79 -9.31 10.48
N GLY A 179 9.41 -8.70 9.35
CA GLY A 179 10.18 -7.62 8.74
C GLY A 179 11.28 -8.06 7.78
N GLN A 180 11.26 -9.30 7.29
CA GLN A 180 12.23 -9.81 6.31
C GLN A 180 12.31 -8.95 5.02
N HIS A 181 11.18 -8.43 4.50
CA HIS A 181 11.24 -7.50 3.36
C HIS A 181 11.88 -6.16 3.73
N ARG A 182 11.74 -5.68 4.98
CA ARG A 182 12.39 -4.45 5.46
C ARG A 182 13.90 -4.64 5.56
N LEU A 183 14.33 -5.77 6.12
CA LEU A 183 15.74 -6.19 6.11
C LEU A 183 16.27 -6.20 4.67
N MET A 184 15.56 -6.84 3.74
CA MET A 184 15.95 -6.88 2.32
C MET A 184 16.06 -5.48 1.69
N GLY A 185 15.15 -4.55 2.02
CA GLY A 185 15.23 -3.15 1.57
C GLY A 185 16.43 -2.39 2.14
N ILE A 186 16.76 -2.63 3.41
CA ILE A 186 17.95 -2.07 4.09
C ILE A 186 19.23 -2.64 3.47
N GLN A 187 19.29 -3.96 3.21
CA GLN A 187 20.41 -4.59 2.50
C GLN A 187 20.58 -3.99 1.11
N GLY A 188 19.48 -3.74 0.38
CA GLY A 188 19.52 -3.05 -0.90
C GLY A 188 20.02 -1.60 -0.80
N LEU A 189 19.70 -0.89 0.29
CA LEU A 189 20.24 0.44 0.56
C LEU A 189 21.75 0.38 0.80
N MET A 190 22.22 -0.58 1.58
CA MET A 190 23.66 -0.77 1.82
C MET A 190 24.41 -1.16 0.54
N GLU A 191 23.82 -2.01 -0.31
CA GLU A 191 24.36 -2.34 -1.62
C GLU A 191 24.48 -1.10 -2.52
N LEU A 192 23.41 -0.28 -2.57
CA LEU A 192 23.39 0.95 -3.34
C LEU A 192 24.45 1.96 -2.86
N THR A 193 24.58 2.18 -1.55
CA THR A 193 25.54 3.14 -1.00
C THR A 193 27.00 2.67 -1.10
N LYS A 194 27.25 1.35 -0.98
CA LYS A 194 28.61 0.77 -1.08
C LYS A 194 29.09 0.63 -2.54
N THR A 195 28.20 0.26 -3.45
CA THR A 195 28.59 -0.07 -4.85
C THR A 195 28.18 1.00 -5.87
N GLY A 196 27.33 1.95 -5.48
CA GLY A 196 26.73 2.93 -6.37
C GLY A 196 25.62 2.37 -7.27
N ARG A 197 25.26 1.08 -7.14
CA ARG A 197 24.33 0.41 -8.04
C ARG A 197 23.44 -0.60 -7.31
N LEU A 198 22.16 -0.64 -7.66
CA LEU A 198 21.20 -1.63 -7.16
C LEU A 198 20.51 -2.37 -8.32
N PRO A 199 20.74 -3.68 -8.47
CA PRO A 199 19.99 -4.50 -9.42
C PRO A 199 18.50 -4.55 -9.06
N ARG A 200 17.64 -4.58 -10.08
CA ARG A 200 16.21 -4.83 -9.91
C ARG A 200 15.91 -6.29 -10.11
N TYR A 201 15.07 -6.86 -9.26
CA TYR A 201 14.73 -8.28 -9.29
C TYR A 201 13.24 -8.53 -9.50
N ASN A 202 12.90 -9.66 -10.12
CA ASN A 202 11.55 -10.23 -10.02
C ASN A 202 11.36 -10.93 -8.66
N LYS A 203 10.19 -11.56 -8.45
CA LYS A 203 9.89 -12.25 -7.18
C LYS A 203 10.89 -13.35 -6.82
N GLN A 204 11.52 -13.97 -7.81
CA GLN A 204 12.47 -15.08 -7.68
C GLN A 204 13.93 -14.63 -7.75
N LYS A 205 14.23 -13.34 -7.46
CA LYS A 205 15.60 -12.80 -7.47
C LYS A 205 16.31 -12.87 -8.84
N LYS A 206 15.56 -12.96 -9.95
CA LYS A 206 16.16 -12.83 -11.29
C LYS A 206 16.24 -11.36 -11.69
N PRO A 207 17.39 -10.87 -12.19
CA PRO A 207 17.51 -9.49 -12.65
C PRO A 207 16.47 -9.14 -13.72
N VAL A 208 15.84 -7.97 -13.59
CA VAL A 208 14.84 -7.46 -14.54
C VAL A 208 14.99 -5.96 -14.72
N GLY A 209 14.92 -5.48 -15.96
CA GLY A 209 15.01 -4.05 -16.26
C GLY A 209 16.39 -3.44 -15.97
N ALA A 210 16.46 -2.12 -15.98
CA ALA A 210 17.68 -1.37 -15.67
C ALA A 210 17.94 -1.35 -14.15
N ALA A 211 19.21 -1.43 -13.77
CA ALA A 211 19.63 -1.19 -12.40
C ALA A 211 19.42 0.28 -12.03
N ILE A 212 19.29 0.55 -10.73
CA ILE A 212 19.25 1.91 -10.18
C ILE A 212 20.69 2.32 -9.90
N ASN A 213 21.15 3.45 -10.43
CA ASN A 213 22.44 4.03 -10.08
C ASN A 213 22.24 5.15 -9.07
N ILE A 214 23.21 5.30 -8.16
CA ILE A 214 23.14 6.31 -7.09
C ILE A 214 23.22 7.74 -7.65
N ASP A 215 23.99 7.97 -8.71
CA ASP A 215 24.14 9.28 -9.34
C ASP A 215 22.82 9.72 -10.00
N ASP A 216 22.19 8.84 -10.78
CA ASP A 216 20.87 9.08 -11.38
C ASP A 216 19.81 9.37 -10.31
N LEU A 217 19.88 8.65 -9.18
CA LEU A 217 18.96 8.84 -8.05
C LEU A 217 19.17 10.20 -7.37
N ALA A 218 20.43 10.57 -7.12
CA ALA A 218 20.80 11.83 -6.50
C ALA A 218 20.37 13.02 -7.36
N GLU A 219 20.57 12.95 -8.67
CA GLU A 219 20.13 13.97 -9.62
C GLU A 219 18.60 14.07 -9.69
N THR A 220 17.90 12.93 -9.85
CA THR A 220 16.44 12.91 -10.02
C THR A 220 15.69 13.42 -8.78
N HIS A 221 16.23 13.19 -7.59
CA HIS A 221 15.57 13.54 -6.33
C HIS A 221 16.24 14.71 -5.58
N ASN A 222 17.24 15.35 -6.19
CA ASN A 222 18.01 16.44 -5.57
C ASN A 222 18.55 16.08 -4.17
N ILE A 223 19.19 14.91 -4.07
CA ILE A 223 19.74 14.36 -2.82
C ILE A 223 21.26 14.49 -2.84
N GLU A 224 21.85 14.98 -1.76
CA GLU A 224 23.32 15.01 -1.66
C GLU A 224 23.87 13.62 -1.29
N LEU A 225 24.90 13.16 -2.01
CA LEU A 225 25.56 11.86 -1.75
C LEU A 225 25.98 11.63 -0.28
N PRO A 226 26.52 12.63 0.45
CA PRO A 226 26.81 12.49 1.87
C PRO A 226 25.58 12.23 2.74
N GLU A 227 24.39 12.69 2.35
CA GLU A 227 23.15 12.39 3.07
C GLU A 227 22.77 10.91 2.94
N LEU A 228 22.94 10.31 1.76
CA LEU A 228 22.69 8.88 1.55
C LEU A 228 23.61 7.99 2.39
N GLN A 229 24.86 8.41 2.59
CA GLN A 229 25.81 7.67 3.46
C GLN A 229 25.40 7.73 4.94
N LYS A 230 24.80 8.84 5.40
CA LYS A 230 24.31 8.97 6.77
C LYS A 230 23.19 7.98 7.11
N LEU A 231 22.41 7.54 6.11
CA LEU A 231 21.33 6.56 6.30
C LEU A 231 21.82 5.25 6.93
N ALA A 232 23.08 4.85 6.69
CA ALA A 232 23.66 3.67 7.31
C ALA A 232 23.66 3.72 8.86
N TYR A 233 23.76 4.93 9.42
CA TYR A 233 23.82 5.18 10.86
C TYR A 233 22.45 5.47 11.50
N GLU A 234 21.39 5.60 10.69
CA GLU A 234 20.05 5.74 11.22
C GLU A 234 19.62 4.51 12.00
N GLN A 235 18.74 4.70 12.97
CA GLN A 235 18.33 3.65 13.89
C GLN A 235 16.95 3.08 13.58
N ILE A 236 16.85 1.76 13.67
CA ILE A 236 15.59 1.02 13.62
C ILE A 236 15.36 0.30 14.94
N GLY A 237 14.09 0.23 15.36
CA GLY A 237 13.69 -0.57 16.50
C GLY A 237 13.82 -2.06 16.20
N ILE A 238 14.23 -2.84 17.18
CA ILE A 238 14.40 -4.28 17.06
C ILE A 238 13.93 -4.97 18.33
N GLU A 239 13.16 -6.04 18.16
CA GLU A 239 12.69 -6.89 19.25
C GLU A 239 13.30 -8.27 19.09
N PHE A 240 14.06 -8.70 20.10
CA PHE A 240 14.73 -9.99 20.14
C PHE A 240 13.95 -10.99 20.99
N ILE A 241 13.73 -12.18 20.46
CA ILE A 241 13.24 -13.33 21.22
C ILE A 241 14.27 -14.46 21.25
N PRO A 242 14.40 -15.21 22.35
CA PRO A 242 15.30 -16.35 22.43
C PRO A 242 14.78 -17.50 21.56
N ALA A 243 15.67 -18.10 20.76
CA ALA A 243 15.42 -19.34 20.03
C ALA A 243 14.94 -20.45 20.96
N VAL A 244 15.53 -20.56 22.15
CA VAL A 244 15.22 -21.53 23.20
C VAL A 244 15.22 -20.84 24.56
N VAL A 245 14.23 -21.12 25.40
CA VAL A 245 14.18 -20.67 26.80
C VAL A 245 14.58 -21.81 27.72
N LYS A 246 15.20 -21.49 28.87
CA LYS A 246 15.51 -22.47 29.91
C LYS A 246 14.31 -23.38 30.21
N GLY A 247 14.54 -24.70 30.18
CA GLY A 247 13.53 -25.73 30.43
C GLY A 247 12.76 -26.21 29.19
N GLU A 248 12.89 -25.55 28.04
CA GLU A 248 12.30 -26.03 26.78
C GLU A 248 13.11 -27.17 26.18
N SER A 249 12.44 -28.14 25.56
CA SER A 249 13.06 -29.01 24.55
C SER A 249 13.15 -28.28 23.20
N ARG A 250 14.02 -28.76 22.31
CA ARG A 250 14.13 -28.21 20.94
C ARG A 250 12.80 -28.21 20.19
N ALA A 251 11.96 -29.23 20.39
CA ALA A 251 10.63 -29.30 19.77
C ALA A 251 9.66 -28.25 20.33
N GLN A 252 9.70 -27.98 21.64
CA GLN A 252 8.89 -26.94 22.27
C GLN A 252 9.31 -25.56 21.80
N ALA A 253 10.62 -25.29 21.77
CA ALA A 253 11.21 -24.06 21.25
C ALA A 253 10.79 -23.80 19.80
N ARG A 254 10.95 -24.79 18.90
CA ARG A 254 10.52 -24.71 17.50
C ARG A 254 9.03 -24.33 17.39
N ARG A 255 8.17 -24.96 18.20
CA ARG A 255 6.71 -24.69 18.20
C ARG A 255 6.40 -23.27 18.68
N ARG A 256 7.05 -22.79 19.74
CA ARG A 256 6.86 -21.42 20.27
C ARG A 256 7.28 -20.38 19.23
N VAL A 257 8.49 -20.47 18.69
CA VAL A 257 9.01 -19.51 17.70
C VAL A 257 8.13 -19.49 16.44
N ARG A 258 7.67 -20.66 15.96
CA ARG A 258 6.69 -20.75 14.85
C ARG A 258 5.36 -20.07 15.19
N SER A 259 4.81 -20.34 16.37
CA SER A 259 3.53 -19.77 16.79
C SER A 259 3.60 -18.25 16.90
N VAL A 260 4.68 -17.70 17.45
CA VAL A 260 4.92 -16.25 17.50
C VAL A 260 4.93 -15.66 16.09
N PHE A 261 5.69 -16.26 15.17
CA PHE A 261 5.74 -15.80 13.78
C PHE A 261 4.37 -15.85 13.08
N ALA A 262 3.61 -16.93 13.24
CA ALA A 262 2.28 -17.06 12.66
C ALA A 262 1.30 -16.03 13.24
N HIS A 263 1.29 -15.86 14.57
CA HIS A 263 0.37 -14.94 15.23
C HIS A 263 0.63 -13.48 14.85
N VAL A 264 1.90 -13.03 14.81
CA VAL A 264 2.25 -11.66 14.40
C VAL A 264 1.75 -11.33 12.99
N ASN A 265 1.79 -12.31 12.07
CA ASN A 265 1.28 -12.11 10.72
C ASN A 265 -0.26 -12.14 10.65
N LEU A 266 -0.92 -12.99 11.44
CA LEU A 266 -2.38 -13.11 11.45
C LEU A 266 -3.08 -11.94 12.15
N THR A 267 -2.44 -11.32 13.14
CA THR A 267 -3.00 -10.16 13.86
C THR A 267 -2.83 -8.84 13.10
N ALA A 268 -1.97 -8.80 12.09
CA ALA A 268 -1.77 -7.62 11.25
C ALA A 268 -2.91 -7.47 10.21
N VAL A 269 -3.84 -6.54 10.46
CA VAL A 269 -4.91 -6.20 9.51
C VAL A 269 -4.40 -5.18 8.50
N LYS A 270 -4.54 -5.47 7.20
CA LYS A 270 -4.29 -4.48 6.15
C LYS A 270 -5.45 -3.50 6.08
N LEU A 271 -5.14 -2.21 6.05
CA LEU A 271 -6.13 -1.18 5.75
C LEU A 271 -6.73 -1.40 4.36
N SER A 272 -8.03 -1.13 4.23
CA SER A 272 -8.71 -1.16 2.94
C SER A 272 -8.16 -0.06 2.02
N LYS A 273 -8.39 -0.17 0.71
CA LYS A 273 -8.00 0.89 -0.24
C LYS A 273 -8.68 2.24 0.07
N GLY A 274 -9.93 2.22 0.55
CA GLY A 274 -10.65 3.44 0.95
C GLY A 274 -10.03 4.10 2.17
N GLN A 275 -9.67 3.30 3.19
CA GLN A 275 -8.97 3.79 4.39
C GLN A 275 -7.59 4.36 4.05
N LEU A 276 -6.86 3.72 3.15
CA LEU A 276 -5.59 4.24 2.66
C LEU A 276 -5.76 5.56 1.93
N ALA A 277 -6.77 5.69 1.05
CA ALA A 277 -7.07 6.93 0.34
C ALA A 277 -7.39 8.10 1.29
N LEU A 278 -8.05 7.82 2.42
CA LEU A 278 -8.38 8.80 3.43
C LEU A 278 -7.13 9.35 4.14
N LEU A 279 -6.14 8.50 4.40
CA LEU A 279 -4.92 8.83 5.15
C LEU A 279 -3.74 9.26 4.25
N ASN A 280 -3.88 9.12 2.93
CA ASN A 280 -2.78 9.35 2.01
C ASN A 280 -2.50 10.86 1.83
N GLU A 281 -1.33 11.29 2.29
CA GLU A 281 -0.83 12.65 2.18
C GLU A 281 0.30 12.78 1.14
N ASP A 282 0.60 11.73 0.38
CA ASP A 282 1.67 11.70 -0.62
C ASP A 282 1.14 11.58 -2.06
N ASP A 283 0.00 10.93 -2.28
CA ASP A 283 -0.61 10.77 -3.60
C ASP A 283 -1.47 12.00 -3.95
N GLY A 284 -0.98 12.84 -4.86
CA GLY A 284 -1.69 14.04 -5.30
C GLY A 284 -3.12 13.78 -5.77
N PHE A 285 -3.36 12.68 -6.48
CA PHE A 285 -4.70 12.32 -6.93
C PHE A 285 -5.62 11.95 -5.76
N ALA A 286 -5.09 11.28 -4.74
CA ALA A 286 -5.83 10.95 -3.52
C ALA A 286 -6.16 12.20 -2.69
N ILE A 287 -5.21 13.13 -2.56
CA ILE A 287 -5.39 14.40 -1.86
C ILE A 287 -6.51 15.21 -2.54
N VAL A 288 -6.41 15.42 -3.85
CA VAL A 288 -7.41 16.15 -4.63
C VAL A 288 -8.79 15.47 -4.53
N ALA A 289 -8.84 14.14 -4.71
CA ALA A 289 -10.09 13.39 -4.60
C ALA A 289 -10.75 13.52 -3.22
N ARG A 290 -9.96 13.48 -2.15
CA ARG A 290 -10.44 13.66 -0.78
C ARG A 290 -10.96 15.08 -0.54
N LYS A 291 -10.22 16.12 -0.96
CA LYS A 291 -10.66 17.52 -0.87
C LYS A 291 -11.99 17.71 -1.64
N VAL A 292 -12.11 17.19 -2.86
CA VAL A 292 -13.37 17.24 -3.64
C VAL A 292 -14.52 16.50 -2.95
N ALA A 293 -14.28 15.30 -2.43
CA ALA A 293 -15.30 14.53 -1.71
C ALA A 293 -15.86 15.27 -0.48
N ILE A 294 -15.01 16.04 0.22
CA ILE A 294 -15.38 16.81 1.41
C ILE A 294 -16.08 18.13 1.05
N TYR A 295 -15.58 18.87 0.06
CA TYR A 295 -16.00 20.25 -0.17
C TYR A 295 -17.02 20.43 -1.29
N HIS A 296 -17.06 19.54 -2.29
CA HIS A 296 -17.92 19.74 -3.44
C HIS A 296 -19.41 19.61 -3.07
N PRO A 297 -20.31 20.57 -3.42
CA PRO A 297 -21.71 20.57 -2.98
C PRO A 297 -22.51 19.30 -3.33
N LEU A 298 -22.20 18.68 -4.47
CA LEU A 298 -22.79 17.40 -4.87
C LEU A 298 -22.38 16.26 -3.94
N LEU A 299 -21.16 16.25 -3.38
CA LEU A 299 -20.62 15.09 -2.65
C LEU A 299 -20.63 15.27 -1.13
N LYS A 300 -20.37 16.49 -0.67
CA LYS A 300 -20.24 16.81 0.75
C LYS A 300 -21.44 16.32 1.57
N GLU A 301 -21.17 15.90 2.78
CA GLU A 301 -22.21 15.53 3.73
C GLU A 301 -23.08 16.75 4.07
N LYS A 302 -24.40 16.52 4.20
CA LYS A 302 -25.39 17.54 4.57
C LYS A 302 -26.37 16.87 5.54
N ASP A 303 -26.72 17.54 6.64
CA ASP A 303 -27.55 16.97 7.71
C ASP A 303 -28.91 16.44 7.22
N ASN A 304 -29.48 17.06 6.19
CA ASN A 304 -30.80 16.71 5.64
C ASN A 304 -30.74 15.82 4.39
N ARG A 305 -29.64 15.08 4.16
CA ARG A 305 -29.47 14.25 2.97
C ARG A 305 -28.68 12.98 3.28
N ASN A 306 -29.06 11.88 2.65
CA ASN A 306 -28.27 10.65 2.70
C ASN A 306 -26.82 10.88 2.22
N PRO A 307 -25.82 10.19 2.79
CA PRO A 307 -24.43 10.29 2.34
C PRO A 307 -24.30 9.91 0.87
N ARG A 308 -23.49 10.66 0.12
CA ARG A 308 -23.25 10.40 -1.32
C ARG A 308 -21.91 9.72 -1.60
N VAL A 309 -21.03 9.63 -0.61
CA VAL A 309 -19.73 8.96 -0.71
C VAL A 309 -19.65 7.85 0.33
N ASN A 310 -19.24 6.66 -0.09
CA ASN A 310 -18.80 5.61 0.82
C ASN A 310 -17.30 5.74 1.05
N TRP A 311 -16.90 5.97 2.31
CA TRP A 311 -15.51 6.18 2.72
C TRP A 311 -14.74 4.86 2.94
N ASP A 312 -15.43 3.81 3.38
CA ASP A 312 -14.78 2.60 3.90
C ASP A 312 -14.59 1.49 2.85
N SER A 313 -15.55 1.37 1.93
CA SER A 313 -15.60 0.27 0.95
C SER A 313 -15.34 0.74 -0.48
N ALA A 314 -14.69 -0.14 -1.25
CA ALA A 314 -14.49 0.00 -2.68
C ALA A 314 -15.78 -0.16 -3.50
N THR A 315 -16.83 -0.75 -2.91
CA THR A 315 -18.04 -1.16 -3.62
C THR A 315 -19.28 -0.45 -3.11
N VAL A 316 -20.22 -0.21 -4.02
CA VAL A 316 -21.55 0.34 -3.71
C VAL A 316 -22.55 -0.81 -3.69
N ALA A 317 -23.19 -1.04 -2.54
CA ALA A 317 -24.24 -2.04 -2.42
C ALA A 317 -25.52 -1.62 -3.16
N THR A 318 -26.31 -2.58 -3.65
CA THR A 318 -27.52 -2.32 -4.46
C THR A 318 -28.57 -1.43 -3.78
N LYS A 319 -28.64 -1.48 -2.45
CA LYS A 319 -29.58 -0.67 -1.65
C LYS A 319 -28.98 0.64 -1.13
N SER A 320 -27.69 0.87 -1.36
CA SER A 320 -26.99 2.02 -0.81
C SER A 320 -27.43 3.31 -1.50
N THR A 321 -27.63 4.35 -0.70
CA THR A 321 -27.97 5.71 -1.14
C THR A 321 -26.73 6.52 -1.55
N VAL A 322 -25.51 6.01 -1.31
CA VAL A 322 -24.28 6.64 -1.79
C VAL A 322 -24.25 6.67 -3.31
N LEU A 323 -23.76 7.76 -3.90
CA LEU A 323 -23.56 7.90 -5.34
C LEU A 323 -22.33 7.10 -5.80
N THR A 324 -21.26 7.19 -5.02
CA THR A 324 -19.95 6.60 -5.35
C THR A 324 -19.13 6.28 -4.09
N THR A 325 -17.86 5.91 -4.25
CA THR A 325 -16.92 5.64 -3.16
C THR A 325 -15.72 6.58 -3.22
N LEU A 326 -15.03 6.83 -2.11
CA LEU A 326 -13.81 7.65 -2.12
C LEU A 326 -12.76 7.05 -3.06
N GLN A 327 -12.64 5.72 -3.09
CA GLN A 327 -11.73 5.04 -4.02
C GLN A 327 -12.08 5.34 -5.47
N ALA A 328 -13.36 5.33 -5.84
CA ALA A 328 -13.78 5.66 -7.19
C ALA A 328 -13.47 7.12 -7.54
N ILE A 329 -13.65 8.06 -6.61
CA ILE A 329 -13.29 9.47 -6.81
C ILE A 329 -11.77 9.63 -6.98
N GLN A 330 -10.95 8.90 -6.22
CA GLN A 330 -9.50 8.85 -6.42
C GLN A 330 -9.14 8.30 -7.80
N GLU A 331 -9.76 7.19 -8.22
CA GLU A 331 -9.53 6.64 -9.55
C GLU A 331 -9.98 7.62 -10.65
N MET A 332 -11.10 8.33 -10.48
CA MET A 332 -11.55 9.38 -11.40
C MET A 332 -10.53 10.53 -11.47
N SER A 333 -10.04 11.01 -10.32
CA SER A 333 -9.00 12.04 -10.21
C SER A 333 -7.74 11.62 -10.96
N GLU A 334 -7.24 10.42 -10.69
CA GLU A 334 -6.08 9.86 -11.41
C GLU A 334 -6.34 9.78 -12.92
N ARG A 335 -7.49 9.25 -13.35
CA ARG A 335 -7.77 9.07 -14.77
C ARG A 335 -7.94 10.39 -15.52
N TYR A 336 -8.51 11.40 -14.87
CA TYR A 336 -8.74 12.71 -15.46
C TYR A 336 -7.45 13.56 -15.49
N LEU A 337 -6.76 13.69 -14.36
CA LEU A 337 -5.64 14.62 -14.17
C LEU A 337 -4.27 14.05 -14.60
N LYS A 338 -4.08 12.73 -14.67
CA LYS A 338 -2.78 12.12 -15.00
C LYS A 338 -2.14 12.58 -16.32
N PRO A 339 -2.89 12.86 -17.41
CA PRO A 339 -2.29 13.45 -18.61
C PRO A 339 -1.59 14.78 -18.36
N ARG A 340 -2.08 15.58 -17.39
CA ARG A 340 -1.53 16.90 -17.02
C ARG A 340 -0.47 16.81 -15.93
N TYR A 341 -0.66 15.93 -14.95
CA TYR A 341 0.22 15.72 -13.80
C TYR A 341 0.75 14.28 -13.74
N PRO A 342 1.53 13.81 -14.75
CA PRO A 342 1.97 12.42 -14.82
C PRO A 342 2.90 12.02 -13.67
N HIS A 343 3.61 12.99 -13.06
CA HIS A 343 4.59 12.81 -11.98
C HIS A 343 3.97 12.56 -10.60
N TRP A 344 2.69 12.89 -10.40
CA TRP A 344 1.96 12.62 -9.15
C TRP A 344 1.86 11.13 -8.82
N LYS A 345 2.17 10.25 -9.78
CA LYS A 345 2.32 8.82 -9.56
C LYS A 345 3.67 8.35 -10.10
N PRO A 346 4.40 7.54 -9.33
CA PRO A 346 5.69 7.04 -9.79
C PRO A 346 5.51 6.14 -11.01
N SER A 347 6.46 6.22 -11.94
CA SER A 347 6.56 5.35 -13.11
C SER A 347 6.73 3.88 -12.71
N ASP A 348 7.44 3.64 -11.62
CA ASP A 348 7.68 2.31 -11.07
C ASP A 348 6.56 1.85 -10.12
N LYS A 349 6.07 0.63 -10.37
CA LYS A 349 5.07 0.00 -9.51
C LYS A 349 5.63 -0.29 -8.13
N GLY A 350 4.85 0.06 -7.10
CA GLY A 350 5.16 -0.25 -5.70
C GLY A 350 5.95 0.83 -4.97
N LEU A 351 6.36 1.90 -5.65
CA LEU A 351 6.84 3.11 -5.00
C LEU A 351 5.68 3.89 -4.39
N ILE A 352 5.94 4.48 -3.22
CA ILE A 352 5.07 5.49 -2.64
C ILE A 352 5.22 6.76 -3.49
N PRO A 353 4.14 7.47 -3.87
CA PRO A 353 4.22 8.73 -4.62
C PRO A 353 4.95 9.84 -3.88
N MET A 354 5.54 10.80 -4.60
CA MET A 354 6.00 12.06 -4.00
C MET A 354 4.81 13.00 -3.86
N ARG A 355 4.63 13.55 -2.65
CA ARG A 355 3.67 14.63 -2.45
C ARG A 355 4.02 15.76 -3.43
N PRO A 356 3.08 16.18 -4.28
CA PRO A 356 3.28 17.35 -5.12
C PRO A 356 3.36 18.63 -4.29
N GLU A 357 3.91 19.69 -4.87
CA GLU A 357 3.94 21.01 -4.23
C GLU A 357 2.50 21.54 -4.03
N GLU A 358 2.30 22.39 -3.02
CA GLU A 358 0.94 22.82 -2.66
C GLU A 358 0.30 23.65 -3.79
N GLU A 359 1.08 24.43 -4.53
CA GLU A 359 0.59 25.17 -5.71
C GLU A 359 0.05 24.21 -6.79
N GLU A 360 0.76 23.11 -7.10
CA GLU A 360 0.26 22.11 -8.05
C GLU A 360 -1.01 21.41 -7.53
N LEU A 361 -1.06 21.12 -6.22
CA LEU A 361 -2.25 20.51 -5.60
C LEU A 361 -3.46 21.44 -5.66
N GLU A 362 -3.27 22.75 -5.51
CA GLU A 362 -4.32 23.76 -5.68
C GLU A 362 -4.81 23.81 -7.13
N GLU A 363 -3.91 23.88 -8.12
CA GLU A 363 -4.28 23.85 -9.54
C GLU A 363 -5.07 22.59 -9.90
N GLY A 364 -4.57 21.41 -9.54
CA GLY A 364 -5.27 20.15 -9.81
C GLY A 364 -6.60 20.01 -9.06
N LEU A 365 -6.72 20.62 -7.87
CA LEU A 365 -7.98 20.68 -7.14
C LEU A 365 -9.00 21.55 -7.88
N GLU A 366 -8.61 22.73 -8.35
CA GLU A 366 -9.48 23.63 -9.11
C GLU A 366 -9.99 22.95 -10.39
N GLU A 367 -9.10 22.31 -11.16
CA GLU A 367 -9.44 21.58 -12.38
C GLU A 367 -10.42 20.44 -12.11
N PHE A 368 -10.21 19.66 -11.06
CA PHE A 368 -11.10 18.53 -10.73
C PHE A 368 -12.41 18.99 -10.09
N MET A 369 -12.41 20.07 -9.30
CA MET A 369 -13.62 20.74 -8.81
C MET A 369 -14.47 21.24 -9.97
N LEU A 370 -13.86 21.85 -10.99
CA LEU A 370 -14.57 22.30 -12.19
C LEU A 370 -15.21 21.12 -12.94
N PHE A 371 -14.49 20.01 -13.11
CA PHE A 371 -15.04 18.77 -13.67
C PHE A 371 -16.28 18.28 -12.89
N TRP A 372 -16.24 18.29 -11.55
CA TRP A 372 -17.39 17.91 -10.73
C TRP A 372 -18.54 18.91 -10.77
N ASN A 373 -18.26 20.21 -10.95
CA ASN A 373 -19.30 21.23 -11.16
C ASN A 373 -20.09 20.91 -12.44
N TYR A 374 -19.39 20.60 -13.54
CA TYR A 374 -20.04 20.18 -14.78
C TYR A 374 -20.83 18.88 -14.63
N LEU A 375 -20.29 17.87 -13.93
CA LEU A 375 -21.05 16.66 -13.60
C LEU A 375 -22.33 16.96 -12.82
N SER A 376 -22.25 17.87 -11.84
CA SER A 376 -23.41 18.21 -11.00
C SER A 376 -24.53 18.91 -11.76
N ASN A 377 -24.20 19.56 -12.88
CA ASN A 377 -25.14 20.22 -13.77
C ASN A 377 -25.78 19.27 -14.80
N LEU A 378 -25.36 18.00 -14.87
CA LEU A 378 -26.03 17.02 -15.73
C LEU A 378 -27.49 16.83 -15.26
N PRO A 379 -28.46 16.74 -16.19
CA PRO A 379 -29.87 16.51 -15.86
C PRO A 379 -30.07 15.37 -14.85
N SER A 380 -29.45 14.21 -15.10
CA SER A 380 -29.53 13.05 -14.21
C SER A 380 -28.99 13.31 -12.80
N TYR A 381 -27.89 14.06 -12.66
CA TYR A 381 -27.30 14.38 -11.35
C TYR A 381 -28.10 15.46 -10.62
N SER A 382 -28.60 16.48 -11.33
CA SER A 382 -29.42 17.55 -10.75
C SER A 382 -30.69 17.04 -10.07
N ARG A 383 -31.24 15.89 -10.53
CA ARG A 383 -32.37 15.21 -9.88
C ARG A 383 -32.08 14.83 -8.43
N LEU A 384 -30.82 14.60 -8.07
CA LEU A 384 -30.44 14.29 -6.68
C LEU A 384 -30.58 15.49 -5.74
N GLU A 385 -30.52 16.73 -6.23
CA GLU A 385 -30.85 17.91 -5.42
C GLU A 385 -32.38 18.13 -5.33
N ASN A 386 -33.14 17.55 -6.26
CA ASN A 386 -34.60 17.64 -6.32
C ASN A 386 -35.32 16.43 -5.69
N GLY A 387 -34.64 15.70 -4.79
CA GLY A 387 -35.23 14.64 -3.97
C GLY A 387 -35.16 13.22 -4.52
N ALA A 388 -34.60 13.00 -5.71
CA ALA A 388 -34.38 11.64 -6.20
C ALA A 388 -33.24 10.95 -5.42
N GLU A 389 -33.40 9.67 -5.13
CA GLU A 389 -32.36 8.87 -4.46
C GLU A 389 -31.51 8.08 -5.48
N THR A 390 -30.23 7.89 -5.15
CA THR A 390 -29.30 7.22 -6.09
C THR A 390 -29.73 5.80 -6.53
N PRO A 391 -30.43 4.97 -5.71
CA PRO A 391 -30.91 3.68 -6.18
C PRO A 391 -31.95 3.76 -7.30
N GLU A 392 -32.74 4.84 -7.38
CA GLU A 392 -33.75 5.02 -8.44
C GLU A 392 -33.10 5.15 -9.82
N LEU A 393 -31.99 5.87 -9.88
CA LEU A 393 -31.22 6.05 -11.12
C LEU A 393 -30.32 4.84 -11.38
N ARG A 394 -29.80 4.21 -10.33
CA ARG A 394 -28.82 3.12 -10.45
C ARG A 394 -29.44 1.80 -10.86
N ARG A 395 -30.51 1.36 -10.18
CA ARG A 395 -31.07 0.01 -10.34
C ARG A 395 -31.49 -0.24 -11.78
N PHE A 396 -31.44 -1.51 -12.19
CA PHE A 396 -31.98 -1.89 -13.49
C PHE A 396 -33.52 -1.90 -13.46
N SER A 397 -34.13 -1.73 -14.62
CA SER A 397 -35.59 -1.75 -14.81
C SER A 397 -36.25 -3.05 -14.35
N PHE A 398 -35.55 -4.18 -14.42
CA PHE A 398 -36.06 -5.49 -14.03
C PHE A 398 -35.90 -5.84 -12.55
N GLU A 399 -35.27 -4.98 -11.74
CA GLU A 399 -35.12 -5.22 -10.29
C GLU A 399 -36.45 -5.03 -9.56
N ILE A 400 -36.59 -5.62 -8.35
CA ILE A 400 -37.83 -5.56 -7.53
C ILE A 400 -38.36 -4.14 -7.37
N LYS A 401 -37.44 -3.19 -7.17
CA LYS A 401 -37.72 -1.76 -7.27
C LYS A 401 -37.02 -1.28 -8.54
N PRO A 402 -37.75 -1.11 -9.66
CA PRO A 402 -37.17 -0.69 -10.92
C PRO A 402 -36.38 0.61 -10.78
N GLY A 403 -35.35 0.73 -11.60
CA GLY A 403 -34.63 1.98 -11.79
C GLY A 403 -34.27 2.21 -13.25
N GLU A 404 -33.46 3.22 -13.50
CA GLU A 404 -33.12 3.69 -14.85
C GLU A 404 -31.85 3.07 -15.44
N GLY A 405 -31.09 2.28 -14.67
CA GLY A 405 -29.88 1.64 -15.17
C GLY A 405 -28.80 2.64 -15.60
N HIS A 406 -28.61 3.75 -14.89
CA HIS A 406 -27.75 4.84 -15.34
C HIS A 406 -26.24 4.56 -15.20
N VAL A 407 -25.44 4.84 -16.26
CA VAL A 407 -23.98 4.61 -16.31
C VAL A 407 -23.24 5.38 -15.23
N LEU A 408 -23.49 6.69 -15.12
CA LEU A 408 -22.78 7.56 -14.19
C LEU A 408 -23.23 7.41 -12.72
N PHE A 409 -24.22 6.57 -12.40
CA PHE A 409 -24.57 6.25 -11.01
C PHE A 409 -23.81 5.04 -10.45
N ARG A 410 -22.75 4.63 -11.17
CA ARG A 410 -21.96 3.44 -10.89
C ARG A 410 -20.46 3.77 -11.01
N PRO A 411 -19.61 3.37 -10.04
CA PRO A 411 -18.18 3.66 -10.06
C PRO A 411 -17.47 3.34 -11.38
N VAL A 412 -17.73 2.16 -11.97
CA VAL A 412 -17.09 1.74 -13.21
C VAL A 412 -17.36 2.69 -14.38
N GLY A 413 -18.59 3.21 -14.49
CA GLY A 413 -18.99 4.16 -15.53
C GLY A 413 -18.35 5.52 -15.31
N GLN A 414 -18.33 6.00 -14.06
CA GLN A 414 -17.70 7.27 -13.68
C GLN A 414 -16.20 7.27 -13.96
N ILE A 415 -15.49 6.18 -13.65
CA ILE A 415 -14.05 6.03 -13.90
C ILE A 415 -13.76 5.99 -15.42
N ALA A 416 -14.54 5.21 -16.19
CA ALA A 416 -14.38 5.14 -17.64
C ALA A 416 -14.62 6.51 -18.31
N PHE A 417 -15.65 7.23 -17.85
CA PHE A 417 -15.96 8.57 -18.31
C PHE A 417 -14.85 9.58 -17.98
N SER A 418 -14.32 9.54 -16.75
CA SER A 418 -13.24 10.45 -16.32
C SER A 418 -11.95 10.23 -17.12
N GLU A 419 -11.62 8.97 -17.44
CA GLU A 419 -10.49 8.63 -18.33
C GLU A 419 -10.69 9.15 -19.75
N ALA A 420 -11.90 9.00 -20.30
CA ALA A 420 -12.25 9.55 -21.60
C ALA A 420 -12.11 11.07 -21.65
N LEU A 421 -12.59 11.78 -20.61
CA LEU A 421 -12.43 13.23 -20.54
C LEU A 421 -10.97 13.66 -20.39
N GLY A 422 -10.18 12.99 -19.54
CA GLY A 422 -8.76 13.30 -19.42
C GLY A 422 -8.04 13.22 -20.78
N ILE A 423 -8.40 12.26 -21.62
CA ILE A 423 -7.88 12.15 -22.99
C ILE A 423 -8.43 13.26 -23.89
N LEU A 424 -9.73 13.51 -23.90
CA LEU A 424 -10.35 14.52 -24.76
C LEU A 424 -9.80 15.92 -24.48
N ILE A 425 -9.73 16.31 -23.21
CA ILE A 425 -9.30 17.65 -22.79
C ILE A 425 -7.79 17.81 -22.97
N TYR A 426 -6.99 16.99 -22.28
CA TYR A 426 -5.54 17.24 -22.19
C TYR A 426 -4.72 16.65 -23.35
N LYS A 427 -5.25 15.68 -24.09
CA LYS A 427 -4.53 15.09 -25.24
C LYS A 427 -5.11 15.48 -26.59
N LYS A 428 -6.43 15.68 -26.69
CA LYS A 428 -7.10 16.05 -27.95
C LYS A 428 -7.52 17.52 -28.02
N GLY A 429 -7.33 18.30 -26.95
CA GLY A 429 -7.54 19.75 -26.96
C GLY A 429 -9.01 20.20 -26.99
N PHE A 430 -9.94 19.33 -26.57
CA PHE A 430 -11.35 19.71 -26.43
C PHE A 430 -11.54 20.64 -25.24
N PHE A 431 -12.52 21.54 -25.32
CA PHE A 431 -12.96 22.31 -24.18
C PHE A 431 -13.98 21.53 -23.34
N LEU A 432 -13.88 21.64 -22.02
CA LEU A 432 -14.75 20.92 -21.09
C LEU A 432 -16.22 21.27 -21.32
N GLU A 433 -16.51 22.56 -21.55
CA GLU A 433 -17.85 23.05 -21.84
C GLU A 433 -18.47 22.38 -23.07
N GLU A 434 -17.74 22.31 -24.18
CA GLU A 434 -18.21 21.70 -25.43
C GLU A 434 -18.56 20.22 -25.24
N VAL A 435 -17.73 19.49 -24.49
CA VAL A 435 -17.97 18.07 -24.21
C VAL A 435 -19.22 17.90 -23.34
N PHE A 436 -19.39 18.74 -22.33
CA PHE A 436 -20.56 18.68 -21.45
C PHE A 436 -21.85 19.19 -22.10
N GLN A 437 -21.80 20.09 -23.08
CA GLN A 437 -22.97 20.46 -23.89
C GLN A 437 -23.52 19.23 -24.65
N LYS A 438 -22.63 18.45 -25.29
CA LYS A 438 -23.01 17.19 -25.95
C LYS A 438 -23.52 16.15 -24.97
N LEU A 439 -22.84 16.01 -23.84
CA LEU A 439 -23.22 15.05 -22.81
C LEU A 439 -24.57 15.38 -22.16
N ASN A 440 -24.86 16.66 -21.92
CA ASN A 440 -26.16 17.12 -21.42
C ASN A 440 -27.29 16.68 -22.33
N LYS A 441 -27.15 16.92 -23.64
CA LYS A 441 -28.15 16.47 -24.62
C LYS A 441 -28.28 14.94 -24.61
N TYR A 442 -27.16 14.22 -24.59
CA TYR A 442 -27.16 12.77 -24.54
C TYR A 442 -27.82 12.19 -23.27
N ASP A 443 -27.67 12.88 -22.13
CA ASP A 443 -28.33 12.53 -20.88
C ASP A 443 -29.85 12.75 -20.96
N VAL A 444 -30.29 13.91 -21.47
CA VAL A 444 -31.73 14.19 -21.71
C VAL A 444 -32.37 13.15 -22.64
N ASP A 445 -31.65 12.77 -23.71
CA ASP A 445 -32.11 11.79 -24.69
C ASP A 445 -32.07 10.33 -24.15
N GLY A 446 -31.69 10.13 -22.89
CA GLY A 446 -31.65 8.82 -22.23
C GLY A 446 -30.42 7.97 -22.54
N GLY A 447 -29.42 8.52 -23.23
CA GLY A 447 -28.22 7.81 -23.67
C GLY A 447 -27.30 7.31 -22.55
N LEU A 448 -27.42 7.88 -21.35
CA LEU A 448 -26.72 7.40 -20.16
C LEU A 448 -27.54 6.42 -19.31
N SER A 449 -28.82 6.21 -19.64
CA SER A 449 -29.75 5.30 -18.96
C SER A 449 -30.00 4.04 -19.80
N GLY A 450 -30.74 3.09 -19.23
CA GLY A 450 -31.19 1.87 -19.90
C GLY A 450 -30.03 1.01 -20.38
N ILE A 451 -28.93 0.91 -19.63
CA ILE A 451 -27.72 0.18 -20.06
C ILE A 451 -27.97 -1.32 -20.29
N GLU A 452 -29.06 -1.85 -19.74
CA GLU A 452 -29.55 -3.20 -19.95
C GLU A 452 -30.38 -3.39 -21.22
N SER A 453 -30.73 -2.31 -21.93
CA SER A 453 -31.52 -2.35 -23.15
C SER A 453 -30.64 -2.43 -24.39
N PRO A 454 -30.98 -3.23 -25.41
CA PRO A 454 -30.16 -3.37 -26.62
C PRO A 454 -29.89 -2.07 -27.39
N ASP A 455 -30.77 -1.09 -27.34
CA ASP A 455 -30.57 0.22 -27.99
C ASP A 455 -29.45 1.05 -27.32
N SER A 456 -29.06 0.69 -26.09
CA SER A 456 -27.95 1.32 -25.40
C SER A 456 -26.59 0.91 -25.98
N ILE A 457 -25.68 1.88 -26.11
CA ILE A 457 -24.28 1.62 -26.48
C ILE A 457 -23.53 0.84 -25.38
N TRP A 458 -24.07 0.87 -24.15
CA TRP A 458 -23.47 0.25 -22.97
C TRP A 458 -23.87 -1.22 -22.79
N TYR A 459 -24.85 -1.70 -23.57
CA TYR A 459 -25.32 -3.08 -23.58
C TYR A 459 -24.22 -4.03 -24.05
N GLY A 460 -23.93 -5.06 -23.27
CA GLY A 460 -22.79 -5.96 -23.49
C GLY A 460 -21.43 -5.40 -23.07
N VAL A 461 -21.32 -4.07 -22.91
CA VAL A 461 -20.09 -3.38 -22.53
C VAL A 461 -19.99 -3.23 -21.01
N LEU A 462 -20.83 -2.38 -20.43
CA LEU A 462 -20.91 -2.16 -18.98
C LEU A 462 -21.97 -3.04 -18.34
N TYR A 463 -22.90 -3.59 -19.12
CA TYR A 463 -23.89 -4.56 -18.68
C TYR A 463 -23.66 -5.92 -19.34
N ASP A 464 -23.29 -6.93 -18.54
CA ASP A 464 -23.23 -8.33 -18.94
C ASP A 464 -24.66 -8.89 -18.96
N PHE A 465 -25.28 -8.90 -20.14
CA PHE A 465 -26.66 -9.34 -20.32
C PHE A 465 -26.85 -10.85 -20.14
N ASN A 466 -25.78 -11.64 -20.32
CA ASN A 466 -25.81 -13.09 -20.08
C ASN A 466 -25.92 -13.37 -18.57
N ARG A 467 -25.19 -12.61 -17.76
CA ARG A 467 -25.19 -12.75 -16.28
C ARG A 467 -26.11 -11.77 -15.57
N LYS A 468 -26.79 -10.88 -16.29
CA LYS A 468 -27.66 -9.81 -15.79
C LYS A 468 -27.02 -8.96 -14.69
N ARG A 469 -25.79 -8.50 -14.91
CA ARG A 469 -25.03 -7.72 -13.93
C ARG A 469 -24.06 -6.75 -14.59
N MET A 470 -23.48 -5.85 -13.79
CA MET A 470 -22.41 -4.98 -14.27
C MET A 470 -21.16 -5.76 -14.70
N SER A 471 -20.54 -5.32 -15.78
CA SER A 471 -19.26 -5.79 -16.28
C SER A 471 -18.16 -4.77 -16.00
N VAL A 472 -17.17 -5.14 -15.19
CA VAL A 472 -15.98 -4.32 -14.98
C VAL A 472 -14.97 -4.50 -16.11
N ALA A 473 -15.02 -5.64 -16.82
CA ALA A 473 -14.12 -5.95 -17.93
C ALA A 473 -14.31 -5.00 -19.13
N GLY A 474 -15.53 -4.50 -19.36
CA GLY A 474 -15.82 -3.57 -20.45
C GLY A 474 -15.47 -2.10 -20.17
N ARG A 475 -14.82 -1.78 -19.04
CA ARG A 475 -14.46 -0.40 -18.67
C ARG A 475 -13.59 0.29 -19.74
N ASP A 476 -12.64 -0.43 -20.31
CA ASP A 476 -11.73 0.11 -21.33
C ASP A 476 -12.49 0.42 -22.63
N LEU A 477 -13.30 -0.52 -23.12
CA LEU A 477 -14.19 -0.28 -24.25
C LEU A 477 -15.17 0.87 -23.98
N ALA A 478 -15.74 0.96 -22.78
CA ALA A 478 -16.62 2.08 -22.41
C ALA A 478 -15.91 3.44 -22.49
N MET A 479 -14.66 3.52 -22.02
CA MET A 479 -13.81 4.71 -22.14
C MET A 479 -13.59 5.08 -23.62
N ARG A 480 -13.24 4.12 -24.48
CA ARG A 480 -13.08 4.35 -25.93
C ARG A 480 -14.39 4.78 -26.60
N LEU A 481 -15.52 4.22 -26.17
CA LEU A 481 -16.85 4.60 -26.67
C LEU A 481 -17.23 6.02 -26.24
N PHE A 482 -16.93 6.45 -25.02
CA PHE A 482 -17.10 7.84 -24.59
C PHE A 482 -16.26 8.79 -25.47
N ILE A 483 -14.99 8.47 -25.72
CA ILE A 483 -14.14 9.26 -26.63
C ILE A 483 -14.77 9.33 -28.02
N TYR A 484 -15.24 8.21 -28.55
CA TYR A 484 -15.87 8.13 -29.87
C TYR A 484 -17.14 8.99 -29.96
N ILE A 485 -18.07 8.87 -29.02
CA ILE A 485 -19.35 9.59 -29.12
C ILE A 485 -19.21 11.09 -28.82
N LEU A 486 -18.27 11.51 -27.96
CA LEU A 486 -18.12 12.92 -27.57
C LEU A 486 -17.17 13.70 -28.51
N GLY A 487 -16.03 13.11 -28.87
CA GLY A 487 -14.98 13.78 -29.65
C GLY A 487 -14.68 13.13 -31.00
N GLY A 488 -15.20 11.94 -31.28
CA GLY A 488 -14.89 11.21 -32.49
C GLY A 488 -13.50 10.55 -32.50
N VAL A 489 -13.31 9.70 -33.53
CA VAL A 489 -12.04 9.00 -33.80
C VAL A 489 -11.76 9.12 -35.29
N SER A 490 -10.71 9.88 -35.63
CA SER A 490 -10.27 10.13 -37.01
C SER A 490 -9.50 8.95 -37.60
N ASP A 491 -8.75 8.23 -36.75
CA ASP A 491 -8.01 7.04 -37.16
C ASP A 491 -8.97 5.91 -37.55
N LYS A 492 -8.85 5.44 -38.80
CA LYS A 492 -9.74 4.41 -39.35
C LYS A 492 -9.53 3.04 -38.71
N MET A 493 -8.30 2.71 -38.30
CA MET A 493 -7.99 1.43 -37.66
C MET A 493 -8.53 1.41 -36.24
N GLU A 494 -8.32 2.48 -35.46
CA GLU A 494 -8.85 2.62 -34.11
C GLU A 494 -10.39 2.55 -34.14
N ARG A 495 -11.03 3.25 -35.09
CA ARG A 495 -12.49 3.18 -35.26
C ARG A 495 -12.97 1.77 -35.63
N ALA A 496 -12.25 1.06 -36.48
CA ALA A 496 -12.58 -0.32 -36.84
C ALA A 496 -12.42 -1.28 -35.67
N GLU A 497 -11.41 -1.06 -34.82
CA GLU A 497 -11.18 -1.84 -33.61
C GLU A 497 -12.29 -1.64 -32.58
N ILE A 498 -12.68 -0.39 -32.29
CA ILE A 498 -13.81 -0.08 -31.38
C ILE A 498 -15.10 -0.75 -31.89
N ARG A 499 -15.35 -0.69 -33.20
CA ARG A 499 -16.51 -1.36 -33.81
C ARG A 499 -16.47 -2.88 -33.61
N ARG A 500 -15.30 -3.49 -33.81
CA ARG A 500 -15.10 -4.94 -33.62
C ARG A 500 -15.34 -5.31 -32.16
N GLU A 501 -14.72 -4.61 -31.22
CA GLU A 501 -14.85 -4.86 -29.79
C GLU A 501 -16.29 -4.67 -29.29
N LEU A 502 -17.01 -3.67 -29.79
CA LEU A 502 -18.42 -3.49 -29.47
C LEU A 502 -19.28 -4.65 -29.98
N ALA A 503 -19.02 -5.13 -31.19
CA ALA A 503 -19.73 -6.30 -31.71
C ALA A 503 -19.42 -7.57 -30.90
N GLU A 504 -18.16 -7.76 -30.47
CA GLU A 504 -17.75 -8.85 -29.58
C GLU A 504 -18.40 -8.76 -28.20
N ALA A 505 -18.49 -7.56 -27.62
CA ALA A 505 -19.14 -7.34 -26.34
C ALA A 505 -20.65 -7.69 -26.38
N ARG A 506 -21.25 -7.60 -27.57
CA ARG A 506 -22.67 -7.87 -27.83
C ARG A 506 -22.93 -9.27 -28.41
N ARG A 507 -21.91 -10.13 -28.42
CA ARG A 507 -21.95 -11.48 -29.00
C ARG A 507 -22.94 -12.39 -28.28
N VAL A 508 -23.69 -13.16 -29.07
CA VAL A 508 -24.56 -14.25 -28.64
C VAL A 508 -24.26 -15.47 -29.51
N GLY A 509 -23.80 -16.55 -28.88
CA GLY A 509 -23.35 -17.74 -29.58
C GLY A 509 -22.07 -17.54 -30.40
N ASP A 510 -21.85 -18.41 -31.39
CA ASP A 510 -20.54 -18.52 -32.06
C ASP A 510 -20.28 -17.44 -33.11
N ASN A 511 -21.30 -16.89 -33.77
CA ASN A 511 -21.13 -15.96 -34.90
C ASN A 511 -22.19 -14.84 -34.99
N GLN A 512 -23.00 -14.64 -33.95
CA GLN A 512 -24.04 -13.60 -33.92
C GLN A 512 -23.81 -12.61 -32.78
N ALA A 513 -24.38 -11.42 -32.92
CA ALA A 513 -24.42 -10.39 -31.90
C ALA A 513 -25.78 -9.67 -31.93
N VAL A 514 -26.15 -9.04 -30.83
CA VAL A 514 -27.38 -8.23 -30.72
C VAL A 514 -27.10 -6.82 -31.21
N ASP A 515 -27.79 -6.38 -32.27
CA ASP A 515 -27.69 -5.00 -32.76
C ASP A 515 -28.47 -3.99 -31.89
N PHE A 516 -28.44 -2.72 -32.27
CA PHE A 516 -29.12 -1.63 -31.56
C PHE A 516 -30.65 -1.68 -31.65
N GLN A 517 -31.21 -2.58 -32.46
CA GLN A 517 -32.65 -2.83 -32.56
C GLN A 517 -33.06 -4.11 -31.81
N GLY A 518 -32.12 -4.76 -31.12
CA GLY A 518 -32.36 -6.01 -30.41
C GLY A 518 -32.40 -7.25 -31.31
N LYS A 519 -31.98 -7.16 -32.57
CA LYS A 519 -31.98 -8.28 -33.51
C LYS A 519 -30.65 -9.00 -33.52
N PHE A 520 -30.69 -10.32 -33.75
CA PHE A 520 -29.49 -11.13 -33.96
C PHE A 520 -28.94 -10.90 -35.37
N VAL A 521 -27.71 -10.40 -35.45
CA VAL A 521 -27.02 -10.10 -36.71
C VAL A 521 -25.61 -10.66 -36.69
N GLU A 522 -24.98 -10.77 -37.86
CA GLU A 522 -23.54 -11.02 -37.96
C GLU A 522 -22.76 -9.91 -37.25
N LEU A 523 -21.64 -10.22 -36.58
CA LEU A 523 -20.87 -9.25 -35.80
C LEU A 523 -20.56 -7.95 -36.56
N LYS A 524 -20.15 -8.06 -37.83
CA LYS A 524 -19.83 -6.89 -38.66
C LYS A 524 -21.03 -5.94 -38.87
N LYS A 525 -22.27 -6.40 -38.70
CA LYS A 525 -23.50 -5.62 -38.93
C LYS A 525 -23.93 -4.77 -37.72
N VAL A 526 -23.37 -4.98 -36.53
CA VAL A 526 -23.71 -4.19 -35.31
C VAL A 526 -23.44 -2.69 -35.51
N GLY A 527 -22.30 -2.35 -36.12
CA GLY A 527 -21.94 -0.96 -36.43
C GLY A 527 -21.49 -0.15 -35.22
N LEU A 528 -21.43 1.18 -35.39
CA LEU A 528 -21.20 2.16 -34.33
C LEU A 528 -22.30 3.22 -34.40
N PRO A 529 -22.71 3.80 -33.26
CA PRO A 529 -23.70 4.87 -33.26
C PRO A 529 -23.13 6.15 -33.88
N LYS A 530 -24.00 7.13 -34.12
CA LYS A 530 -23.57 8.46 -34.57
C LYS A 530 -22.81 9.15 -33.44
N ILE A 531 -21.82 9.96 -33.84
CA ILE A 531 -21.13 10.87 -32.92
C ILE A 531 -22.14 11.94 -32.49
N LEU A 532 -22.08 12.37 -31.25
CA LEU A 532 -22.95 13.41 -30.72
C LEU A 532 -22.64 14.75 -31.40
N SER A 533 -23.70 15.41 -31.86
CA SER A 533 -23.66 16.71 -32.52
C SER A 533 -23.43 17.81 -31.50
#